data_AF-A0A2T6DNZ4-F1
#
_entry.id   AF-A0A2T6DNZ4-F1
#
_cell.length_a   1.000
_cell.length_b   1.000
_cell.length_c   1.000
_cell.angle_alpha   90.00
_cell.angle_beta   90.00
_cell.angle_gamma   90.00
#
_symmetry.space_group_name_H-M   'P 1'
#
loop_
_entity.id
_entity.type
_entity.pdbx_description
1 polymer ?
#
loop_
_entity_poly.entity_id
_entity_poly.type
_entity_poly.pdbx_seq_one_letter_code
_entity_poly.pdbx_strand_id
1 'polypeptide(L)'
;MYLANLIWPAVFLSERYYSWWAIPLGLGIETVVICWLTSFSWGRSFLIAFAANIASAIIGVLLFAWAGLIMEFFIEPLFLYFSLHWAFTSLDWLATGLLAACFSFTIEWVIIRYAFLVPGNWKFFWMFLGANVVTAGVALVSILLFPIKYGPG
;
A
#
# COMPACT_ATOMS: atom_id res chain seq x y z
N MET A 1 -19.70 8.99 -19.09
CA MET A 1 -18.67 7.94 -19.24
C MET A 1 -17.52 8.14 -18.25
N TYR A 2 -16.94 9.34 -18.13
CA TYR A 2 -15.91 9.68 -17.11
C TYR A 2 -16.27 9.36 -15.64
N LEU A 3 -17.49 9.69 -15.20
CA LEU A 3 -17.92 9.39 -13.81
C LEU A 3 -18.07 7.89 -13.51
N ALA A 4 -18.31 7.05 -14.52
CA ALA A 4 -18.46 5.61 -14.31
C ALA A 4 -17.11 4.93 -14.01
N ASN A 5 -16.02 5.42 -14.62
CA ASN A 5 -14.66 4.96 -14.36
C ASN A 5 -14.08 5.50 -13.04
N LEU A 6 -14.67 6.57 -12.48
CA LEU A 6 -14.23 7.16 -11.20
C LEU A 6 -14.75 6.37 -9.98
N ILE A 7 -15.93 5.76 -10.12
CA ILE A 7 -16.61 5.02 -9.04
C ILE A 7 -16.19 3.55 -9.04
N TRP A 8 -15.95 2.96 -10.22
CA TRP A 8 -15.71 1.52 -10.33
C TRP A 8 -14.44 1.00 -9.66
N PRO A 9 -13.24 1.62 -9.79
CA PRO A 9 -12.03 1.11 -9.15
C PRO A 9 -12.17 1.03 -7.63
N ALA A 10 -12.83 2.03 -7.01
CA ALA A 10 -13.10 2.05 -5.58
C ALA A 10 -14.12 0.98 -5.14
N VAL A 11 -15.13 0.70 -5.96
CA VAL A 11 -16.11 -0.38 -5.71
C VAL A 11 -15.47 -1.76 -5.91
N PHE A 12 -14.61 -1.96 -6.92
CA PHE A 12 -13.86 -3.22 -7.09
C PHE A 12 -12.82 -3.44 -5.98
N LEU A 13 -12.25 -2.37 -5.43
CA LEU A 13 -11.42 -2.43 -4.22
C LEU A 13 -12.22 -2.77 -2.96
N SER A 14 -13.55 -2.62 -2.95
CA SER A 14 -14.39 -2.95 -1.80
C SER A 14 -14.59 -4.45 -1.57
N GLU A 15 -14.30 -5.30 -2.57
CA GLU A 15 -14.29 -6.77 -2.43
C GLU A 15 -13.04 -7.32 -1.70
N ARG A 16 -12.17 -6.44 -1.19
CA ARG A 16 -10.98 -6.77 -0.37
C ARG A 16 -11.27 -7.54 0.93
N TYR A 17 -12.52 -7.89 1.23
CA TYR A 17 -12.92 -8.72 2.37
C TYR A 17 -12.19 -10.10 2.41
N TYR A 18 -11.72 -10.62 1.28
CA TYR A 18 -10.98 -11.90 1.22
C TYR A 18 -9.50 -11.80 1.64
N SER A 19 -8.93 -10.60 1.73
CA SER A 19 -7.51 -10.36 2.09
C SER A 19 -7.31 -10.04 3.57
N TRP A 20 -8.32 -10.26 4.42
CA TRP A 20 -8.26 -9.90 5.84
C TRP A 20 -7.09 -10.54 6.58
N TRP A 21 -6.63 -11.74 6.16
CA TRP A 21 -5.50 -12.46 6.74
C TRP A 21 -4.14 -11.83 6.39
N ALA A 22 -4.06 -11.08 5.28
CA ALA A 22 -2.84 -10.38 4.88
C ALA A 22 -2.50 -9.23 5.86
N ILE A 23 -3.52 -8.63 6.48
CA ILE A 23 -3.37 -7.55 7.46
C ILE A 23 -2.62 -8.03 8.72
N PRO A 24 -3.08 -9.04 9.49
CA PRO A 24 -2.36 -9.51 10.67
C PRO A 24 -1.01 -10.13 10.31
N LEU A 25 -0.86 -10.75 9.13
CA LEU A 25 0.43 -11.27 8.69
C LEU A 25 1.43 -10.14 8.43
N GLY A 26 1.03 -9.10 7.71
CA GLY A 26 1.87 -7.94 7.44
C GLY A 26 2.28 -7.22 8.73
N LEU A 27 1.30 -7.00 9.62
CA LEU A 27 1.55 -6.42 10.93
C LEU A 27 2.52 -7.27 11.78
N GLY A 28 2.41 -8.59 11.70
CA GLY A 28 3.34 -9.51 12.36
C GLY A 28 4.77 -9.40 11.81
N ILE A 29 4.94 -9.36 10.49
CA ILE A 29 6.25 -9.19 9.84
C ILE A 29 6.91 -7.88 10.28
N GLU A 30 6.18 -6.77 10.23
CA GLU A 30 6.71 -5.47 10.64
C GLU A 30 7.03 -5.41 12.13
N THR A 31 6.18 -6.01 12.97
CA THR A 31 6.43 -6.14 14.41
C THR A 31 7.75 -6.87 14.68
N VAL A 32 8.00 -8.00 14.00
CA VAL A 32 9.24 -8.77 14.12
C VAL A 32 10.44 -7.92 13.71
N VAL A 33 10.34 -7.21 12.58
CA VAL A 33 11.44 -6.38 12.07
C VAL A 33 11.76 -5.23 13.01
N ILE A 34 10.75 -4.51 13.52
CA ILE A 34 10.96 -3.45 14.51
C ILE A 34 11.58 -4.02 15.78
N CYS A 35 11.07 -5.16 16.28
CA CYS A 35 11.57 -5.81 17.48
C CYS A 35 13.05 -6.19 17.34
N TRP A 36 13.42 -6.80 16.20
CA TRP A 36 14.78 -7.24 15.94
C TRP A 36 15.76 -6.07 15.78
N LEU A 37 15.30 -4.95 15.20
CA LEU A 37 16.16 -3.80 14.90
C LEU A 37 16.31 -2.81 16.06
N THR A 38 15.36 -2.75 16.99
CA THR A 38 15.33 -1.73 18.05
C THR A 38 15.53 -2.29 19.47
N SER A 39 15.55 -3.61 19.64
CA SER A 39 15.55 -4.28 20.95
C SER A 39 14.38 -3.88 21.87
N PHE A 40 13.32 -3.29 21.30
CA PHE A 40 12.10 -3.00 22.04
C PHE A 40 11.35 -4.29 22.39
N SER A 41 10.53 -4.24 23.45
CA SER A 41 9.64 -5.35 23.78
C SER A 41 8.64 -5.61 22.64
N TRP A 42 8.21 -6.86 22.49
CA TRP A 42 7.22 -7.25 21.49
C TRP A 42 5.97 -6.36 21.49
N GLY A 43 5.45 -6.03 22.68
CA GLY A 43 4.28 -5.15 22.81
C GLY A 43 4.52 -3.72 22.32
N ARG A 44 5.71 -3.15 22.59
CA ARG A 44 6.07 -1.82 22.07
C ARG A 44 6.26 -1.85 20.56
N SER A 45 6.95 -2.86 20.03
CA SER A 45 7.16 -3.04 18.58
C SER A 45 5.84 -3.20 17.84
N PHE A 46 4.91 -3.97 18.41
CA PHE A 46 3.55 -4.14 17.87
C PHE A 46 2.78 -2.82 17.87
N LEU A 47 2.80 -2.06 18.98
CA LEU A 47 2.13 -0.76 19.05
C LEU A 47 2.66 0.21 17.97
N ILE A 48 3.97 0.24 17.76
CA ILE A 48 4.60 1.08 16.75
C ILE A 48 4.15 0.66 15.34
N ALA A 49 4.26 -0.63 14.99
CA ALA A 49 3.84 -1.15 13.70
C ALA A 49 2.35 -0.87 13.46
N PHE A 50 1.51 -1.12 14.46
CA PHE A 50 0.07 -0.93 14.39
C PHE A 50 -0.31 0.55 14.17
N ALA A 51 0.29 1.45 14.94
CA ALA A 51 0.06 2.88 14.79
C ALA A 51 0.54 3.41 13.44
N ALA A 52 1.70 2.95 12.96
CA ALA A 52 2.24 3.30 11.66
C ALA A 52 1.31 2.83 10.52
N ASN A 53 0.81 1.60 10.58
CA ASN A 53 -0.15 1.04 9.61
C ASN A 53 -1.48 1.79 9.61
N ILE A 54 -2.01 2.15 10.78
CA ILE A 54 -3.25 2.94 10.86
C ILE A 54 -3.02 4.31 10.21
N ALA A 55 -1.91 4.97 10.53
CA ALA A 55 -1.59 6.26 9.97
C ALA A 55 -1.41 6.19 8.45
N SER A 56 -0.67 5.20 7.93
CA SER A 56 -0.51 5.00 6.48
C SER A 56 -1.80 4.63 5.78
N ALA A 57 -2.68 3.85 6.40
CA ALA A 57 -4.01 3.57 5.86
C ALA A 57 -4.88 4.84 5.77
N ILE A 58 -4.97 5.62 6.85
CA ILE A 58 -5.79 6.84 6.90
C ILE A 58 -5.27 7.89 5.90
N ILE A 59 -3.96 8.18 5.96
CA ILE A 59 -3.33 9.16 5.08
C ILE A 59 -3.36 8.65 3.64
N GLY A 60 -3.11 7.37 3.42
CA GLY A 60 -3.13 6.70 2.13
C GLY A 60 -4.48 6.84 1.43
N VAL A 61 -5.61 6.66 2.13
CA VAL A 61 -6.95 6.85 1.54
C VAL A 61 -7.09 8.24 0.91
N LEU A 62 -6.63 9.28 1.61
CA LEU A 62 -6.68 10.65 1.08
C LEU A 62 -5.71 10.85 -0.08
N LEU A 63 -4.47 10.38 0.06
CA LEU A 63 -3.45 10.53 -0.98
C LEU A 63 -3.80 9.77 -2.26
N PHE A 64 -4.35 8.57 -2.17
CA PHE A 64 -4.75 7.79 -3.35
C PHE A 64 -5.94 8.42 -4.07
N ALA A 65 -6.88 9.03 -3.35
CA ALA A 65 -7.96 9.79 -3.98
C ALA A 65 -7.39 10.94 -4.83
N TRP A 66 -6.46 11.72 -4.27
CA TRP A 66 -5.79 12.79 -5.01
C TRP A 66 -4.91 12.27 -6.15
N ALA A 67 -4.17 11.18 -5.93
CA ALA A 67 -3.34 10.56 -6.95
C ALA A 67 -4.17 10.08 -8.14
N GLY A 68 -5.34 9.48 -7.89
CA GLY A 68 -6.27 9.08 -8.94
C GLY A 68 -6.75 10.27 -9.79
N LEU A 69 -7.11 11.39 -9.15
CA LEU A 69 -7.47 12.62 -9.87
C LEU A 69 -6.30 13.17 -10.69
N ILE A 70 -5.08 13.15 -10.14
CA ILE A 70 -3.89 13.60 -10.86
C ILE A 70 -3.65 12.72 -12.10
N MET A 71 -3.79 11.41 -11.95
CA MET A 71 -3.63 10.46 -13.06
C MET A 71 -4.63 10.72 -14.18
N GLU A 72 -5.91 10.82 -13.86
CA GLU A 72 -7.00 11.04 -14.83
C GLU A 72 -6.86 12.39 -15.56
N PHE A 73 -6.60 13.48 -14.83
CA PHE A 73 -6.67 14.83 -15.40
C PHE A 73 -5.37 15.33 -16.03
N PHE A 74 -4.21 14.78 -15.63
CA PHE A 74 -2.91 15.29 -16.07
C PHE A 74 -2.07 14.25 -16.78
N ILE A 75 -2.04 13.01 -16.29
CA ILE A 75 -1.10 11.99 -16.79
C ILE A 75 -1.69 11.20 -17.96
N GLU A 76 -2.93 10.72 -17.85
CA GLU A 76 -3.58 9.97 -18.92
C GLU A 76 -3.70 10.76 -20.23
N PRO A 77 -4.08 12.06 -20.22
CA PRO A 77 -4.11 12.86 -21.45
C PRO A 77 -2.74 12.99 -22.12
N LEU A 78 -1.65 13.03 -21.34
CA LEU A 78 -0.28 13.08 -21.86
C LEU A 78 0.08 11.76 -22.57
N PHE A 79 -0.27 10.62 -21.98
CA PHE A 79 -0.02 9.32 -22.61
C PHE A 79 -0.85 9.11 -23.87
N LEU A 80 -2.11 9.54 -23.88
CA LEU A 80 -2.95 9.52 -25.06
C LEU A 80 -2.37 10.40 -26.19
N TYR A 81 -1.79 11.56 -25.86
CA TYR A 81 -1.10 12.41 -26.84
C TYR A 81 0.06 11.67 -27.54
N PHE A 82 0.78 10.80 -26.82
CA PHE A 82 1.85 9.97 -27.38
C PHE A 82 1.37 8.62 -27.95
N SER A 83 0.05 8.40 -28.09
CA SER A 83 -0.53 7.12 -28.52
C SER A 83 -0.11 5.91 -27.67
N LEU A 84 0.20 6.14 -26.39
CA LEU A 84 0.54 5.12 -25.41
C LEU A 84 -0.74 4.68 -24.67
N HIS A 85 -1.29 3.53 -25.06
CA HIS A 85 -2.42 2.91 -24.37
C HIS A 85 -1.95 2.11 -23.16
N TRP A 86 -1.79 2.79 -22.03
CA TRP A 86 -1.21 2.24 -20.81
C TRP A 86 -2.25 1.95 -19.71
N ALA A 87 -3.35 2.69 -19.67
CA ALA A 87 -4.39 2.56 -18.65
C ALA A 87 -4.99 1.14 -18.62
N PHE A 88 -5.22 0.61 -17.42
CA PHE A 88 -5.76 -0.73 -17.15
C PHE A 88 -4.91 -1.91 -17.66
N THR A 89 -3.68 -1.68 -18.08
CA THR A 89 -2.73 -2.75 -18.43
C THR A 89 -2.11 -3.36 -17.17
N SER A 90 -1.56 -4.58 -17.26
CA SER A 90 -0.83 -5.17 -16.12
C SER A 90 0.34 -4.32 -15.64
N LEU A 91 0.95 -3.53 -16.54
CA LEU A 91 2.04 -2.62 -16.20
C LEU A 91 1.53 -1.42 -15.38
N ASP A 92 0.36 -0.88 -15.72
CA ASP A 92 -0.30 0.19 -14.96
C ASP A 92 -0.72 -0.28 -13.55
N TRP A 93 -1.32 -1.47 -13.46
CA TRP A 93 -1.63 -2.08 -12.16
C TRP A 93 -0.39 -2.34 -11.30
N LEU A 94 0.71 -2.80 -11.92
CA LEU A 94 1.99 -2.98 -11.24
C LEU A 94 2.55 -1.62 -10.76
N ALA A 95 2.54 -0.61 -11.62
CA ALA A 95 3.03 0.74 -11.28
C ALA A 95 2.22 1.35 -10.14
N THR A 96 0.88 1.24 -10.19
CA THR A 96 -0.02 1.72 -9.14
C THR A 96 0.20 0.98 -7.82
N GLY A 97 0.40 -0.34 -7.86
CA GLY A 97 0.72 -1.14 -6.68
C GLY A 97 2.07 -0.76 -6.04
N LEU A 98 3.10 -0.55 -6.86
CA LEU A 98 4.42 -0.10 -6.41
C LEU A 98 4.38 1.30 -5.81
N LEU A 99 3.67 2.24 -6.47
CA LEU A 99 3.46 3.59 -5.97
C LEU A 99 2.75 3.55 -4.61
N ALA A 100 1.75 2.68 -4.47
CA ALA A 100 1.03 2.52 -3.23
C ALA A 100 1.90 1.99 -2.08
N ALA A 101 2.73 0.98 -2.36
CA ALA A 101 3.70 0.46 -1.39
C ALA A 101 4.71 1.54 -0.98
N CYS A 102 5.21 2.34 -1.94
CA CYS A 102 6.12 3.45 -1.66
C CYS A 102 5.49 4.52 -0.76
N PHE A 103 4.23 4.90 -1.00
CA PHE A 103 3.53 5.83 -0.13
C PHE A 103 3.33 5.26 1.28
N SER A 104 2.86 4.00 1.39
CA SER A 104 2.67 3.35 2.69
C SER A 104 3.96 3.35 3.50
N PHE A 105 5.04 2.84 2.89
CA PHE A 105 6.36 2.81 3.51
C PHE A 105 6.84 4.19 3.92
N THR A 106 6.68 5.21 3.07
CA THR A 106 7.14 6.57 3.37
C THR A 106 6.42 7.13 4.60
N ILE A 107 5.10 6.94 4.68
CA ILE A 107 4.30 7.40 5.83
C ILE A 107 4.70 6.63 7.08
N GLU A 108 4.77 5.30 7.02
CA GLU A 108 5.16 4.46 8.16
C GLU A 108 6.55 4.82 8.66
N TRP A 109 7.51 5.01 7.76
CA TRP A 109 8.86 5.42 8.09
C TRP A 109 8.89 6.76 8.83
N VAL A 110 8.13 7.75 8.35
CA VAL A 110 8.02 9.06 9.01
C VAL A 110 7.42 8.91 10.42
N ILE A 111 6.34 8.14 10.57
CA ILE A 111 5.70 7.91 11.87
C ILE A 111 6.65 7.21 12.83
N ILE A 112 7.31 6.13 12.40
CA ILE A 112 8.29 5.39 13.18
C ILE A 112 9.46 6.29 13.61
N ARG A 113 9.99 7.09 12.67
CA ARG A 113 11.16 7.94 12.90
C ARG A 113 10.88 9.11 13.83
N TYR A 114 9.75 9.78 13.64
CA TYR A 114 9.48 11.09 14.25
C TYR A 114 8.43 11.05 15.35
N ALA A 115 7.39 10.20 15.24
CA ALA A 115 6.40 10.06 16.31
C ALA A 115 6.89 9.10 17.42
N PHE A 116 7.54 7.99 17.04
CA PHE A 116 8.04 6.99 17.98
C PHE A 116 9.55 7.10 18.29
N LEU A 117 10.23 8.09 17.68
CA LEU A 117 11.63 8.41 17.91
C LEU A 117 12.58 7.24 17.71
N VAL A 118 12.26 6.33 16.78
CA VAL A 118 13.12 5.20 16.45
C VAL A 118 14.36 5.70 15.70
N PRO A 119 15.58 5.22 16.02
CA PRO A 119 16.79 5.64 15.33
C PRO A 119 16.76 5.29 13.83
N GLY A 120 16.83 6.31 12.98
CA GLY A 120 16.77 6.16 11.53
C GLY A 120 18.13 5.83 10.90
N ASN A 121 18.67 4.64 11.15
CA ASN A 121 19.90 4.20 10.49
C ASN A 121 19.60 3.50 9.14
N TRP A 122 20.58 3.47 8.24
CA TRP A 122 20.41 2.94 6.88
C TRP A 122 20.04 1.46 6.86
N LYS A 123 20.56 0.67 7.81
CA LYS A 123 20.20 -0.74 7.96
C LYS A 123 18.71 -0.89 8.28
N PHE A 124 18.18 -0.07 9.20
CA PHE A 124 16.77 -0.07 9.52
C PHE A 124 15.95 0.29 8.28
N PHE A 125 16.30 1.39 7.60
CA PHE A 125 15.57 1.83 6.41
C PHE A 125 15.41 0.71 5.38
N TRP A 126 16.50 0.05 4.99
CA TRP A 126 16.45 -1.01 3.99
C TRP A 126 15.74 -2.28 4.46
N MET A 127 15.91 -2.66 5.72
CA MET A 127 15.23 -3.85 6.26
C MET A 127 13.73 -3.60 6.44
N PHE A 128 13.33 -2.40 6.86
CA PHE A 128 11.93 -2.03 6.98
C PHE A 128 11.27 -1.84 5.62
N LEU A 129 11.98 -1.29 4.63
CA LEU A 129 11.52 -1.25 3.23
C LEU A 129 11.32 -2.67 2.69
N GLY A 130 12.26 -3.57 2.94
CA GLY A 130 12.14 -4.97 2.57
C GLY A 130 10.91 -5.64 3.20
N ALA A 131 10.64 -5.36 4.49
CA ALA A 131 9.42 -5.82 5.15
C ALA A 131 8.16 -5.32 4.45
N ASN A 132 8.09 -4.01 4.17
CA ASN A 132 6.98 -3.37 3.46
C ASN A 132 6.75 -3.95 2.04
N VAL A 133 7.83 -4.24 1.32
CA VAL A 133 7.73 -4.89 -0.01
C VAL A 133 7.18 -6.31 0.12
N VAL A 134 7.60 -7.06 1.15
CA VAL A 134 7.05 -8.40 1.42
C VAL A 134 5.58 -8.32 1.82
N THR A 135 5.18 -7.38 2.69
CA THR A 135 3.76 -7.23 3.08
C THR A 135 2.88 -6.80 1.89
N ALA A 136 3.36 -5.90 1.04
CA ALA A 136 2.70 -5.53 -0.22
C ALA A 136 2.61 -6.73 -1.18
N GLY A 137 3.67 -7.54 -1.29
CA GLY A 137 3.69 -8.76 -2.09
C GLY A 137 2.67 -9.80 -1.58
N VAL A 138 2.57 -9.99 -0.26
CA VAL A 138 1.54 -10.83 0.35
C VAL A 138 0.14 -10.34 0.02
N ALA A 139 -0.10 -9.02 0.09
CA ALA A 139 -1.37 -8.43 -0.27
C ALA A 139 -1.69 -8.69 -1.76
N LEU A 140 -0.72 -8.52 -2.66
CA LEU A 140 -0.88 -8.82 -4.09
C LEU A 140 -1.19 -10.31 -4.33
N VAL A 141 -0.45 -11.22 -3.71
CA VAL A 141 -0.69 -12.67 -3.80
C VAL A 141 -2.08 -13.04 -3.27
N SER A 142 -2.54 -12.40 -2.20
CA SER A 142 -3.88 -12.64 -1.65
C SER A 142 -4.98 -12.35 -2.66
N ILE A 143 -4.80 -11.31 -3.48
CA ILE A 143 -5.73 -10.95 -4.56
C ILE A 143 -5.67 -11.98 -5.70
N LEU A 144 -4.49 -12.52 -5.99
CA LEU A 144 -4.32 -13.54 -7.04
C LEU A 144 -4.87 -14.91 -6.63
N LEU A 145 -4.78 -15.29 -5.35
CA LEU A 145 -5.30 -16.56 -4.83
C LEU A 145 -6.82 -16.57 -4.67
N PHE A 146 -7.39 -15.42 -4.33
CA PHE A 146 -8.83 -15.21 -4.23
C PHE A 146 -9.23 -14.08 -5.18
N PRO A 147 -9.14 -14.33 -6.50
CA PRO A 147 -9.52 -13.33 -7.48
C PRO A 147 -10.99 -12.98 -7.28
N ILE A 148 -11.29 -11.68 -7.37
CA ILE A 148 -12.65 -11.11 -7.38
C ILE A 148 -13.49 -11.96 -8.33
N LYS A 149 -14.44 -12.73 -7.78
CA LYS A 149 -15.35 -13.54 -8.58
C LYS A 149 -16.43 -12.61 -9.12
N TYR A 150 -16.27 -12.18 -10.38
CA TYR A 150 -17.39 -11.60 -11.12
C TYR A 150 -18.49 -12.67 -11.22
N GLY A 151 -19.54 -12.56 -10.42
CA GLY A 151 -20.69 -13.44 -10.54
C GLY A 151 -21.53 -13.07 -11.76
N PRO A 152 -21.93 -14.02 -12.61
CA PRO A 152 -23.23 -13.96 -13.27
C PRO A 152 -24.27 -14.54 -12.31
N GLY A 153 -25.20 -13.69 -11.86
CA GLY A 153 -26.44 -14.07 -11.21
C GLY A 153 -27.58 -13.34 -11.88
#